data_AF-A0A924G5J3-F1
#
_entry.id   AF-A0A924G5J3-F1
#
_cell.length_a   1.000
_cell.length_b   1.000
_cell.length_c   1.000
_cell.angle_alpha   90.00
_cell.angle_beta   90.00
_cell.angle_gamma   90.00
#
_symmetry.space_group_name_H-M   'P 1'
#
loop_
_entity.id
_entity.type
_entity.pdbx_description
1 polymer ?
#
loop_
_entity_poly.entity_id
_entity_poly.type
_entity_poly.pdbx_seq_one_letter_code
_entity_poly.pdbx_strand_id
1 'polypeptide(L)'
;MADIKNILQEEDALNEKQMMQYLHGNLPEDELHAIEKQMADSDFINDGIEGLQKFKKPQQIDEYVTQLNHQLQKQTGLKKRRKEKRRLKKDEWITITIIVVLLISMLGYFVISKLRNGHLVPVEQTR
;
A
#
# COMPACT_ATOMS: atom_id res chain seq x y z
N MET A 1 5.09 -19.66 -8.36
CA MET A 1 4.42 -18.60 -7.59
C MET A 1 2.94 -18.92 -7.64
N ALA A 2 2.29 -19.23 -6.51
CA ALA A 2 0.88 -19.59 -6.51
C ALA A 2 0.03 -18.38 -6.93
N ASP A 3 -0.83 -18.61 -7.92
CA ASP A 3 -1.64 -17.58 -8.58
C ASP A 3 -2.82 -17.21 -7.67
N ILE A 4 -2.68 -16.11 -6.93
CA ILE A 4 -3.66 -15.60 -5.94
C ILE A 4 -5.03 -15.35 -6.60
N LYS A 5 -5.05 -15.22 -7.94
CA LYS A 5 -6.25 -15.01 -8.74
C LYS A 5 -7.23 -16.20 -8.69
N ASN A 6 -6.76 -17.41 -8.43
CA ASN A 6 -7.63 -18.60 -8.27
C ASN A 6 -8.28 -18.73 -6.89
N ILE A 7 -7.87 -17.92 -5.90
CA ILE A 7 -8.46 -17.95 -4.54
C ILE A 7 -9.77 -17.13 -4.48
N LEU A 8 -10.00 -16.26 -5.47
CA LEU A 8 -11.16 -15.36 -5.55
C LEU A 8 -12.09 -15.74 -6.72
N GLN A 9 -12.18 -17.02 -7.09
CA GLN A 9 -13.15 -17.44 -8.08
C GLN A 9 -14.56 -17.36 -7.49
N GLU A 10 -15.32 -16.40 -8.02
CA GLU A 10 -16.63 -15.90 -7.57
C GLU A 10 -17.82 -16.82 -7.89
N GLU A 11 -17.60 -18.04 -8.40
CA GLU A 11 -18.67 -18.68 -9.20
C GLU A 11 -19.80 -19.34 -8.41
N ASP A 12 -19.64 -19.71 -7.13
CA ASP A 12 -20.73 -20.34 -6.34
C ASP A 12 -20.72 -19.97 -4.84
N ALA A 13 -19.93 -18.97 -4.43
CA ALA A 13 -19.77 -18.64 -3.02
C ALA A 13 -20.90 -17.74 -2.50
N LEU A 14 -21.51 -18.16 -1.38
CA LEU A 14 -22.52 -17.42 -0.63
C LEU A 14 -22.09 -15.94 -0.42
N ASN A 15 -22.92 -15.00 -0.87
CA ASN A 15 -22.61 -13.57 -0.75
C ASN A 15 -22.72 -13.12 0.72
N GLU A 16 -21.83 -12.23 1.17
CA GLU A 16 -21.84 -11.61 2.51
C GLU A 16 -23.23 -11.10 2.90
N LYS A 17 -23.95 -10.48 1.96
CA LYS A 17 -25.32 -9.98 2.21
C LYS A 17 -26.30 -11.09 2.56
N GLN A 18 -26.21 -12.24 1.89
CA GLN A 18 -27.09 -13.39 2.13
C GLN A 18 -26.75 -14.06 3.45
N MET A 19 -25.45 -14.21 3.78
CA MET A 19 -25.02 -14.67 5.11
C MET A 19 -25.57 -13.79 6.23
N MET A 20 -25.46 -12.47 6.08
CA MET A 20 -25.99 -11.55 7.09
C MET A 20 -27.50 -11.67 7.23
N GLN A 21 -28.25 -11.65 6.13
CA GLN A 21 -29.70 -11.78 6.19
C GLN A 21 -30.15 -13.13 6.80
N TYR A 22 -29.41 -14.21 6.53
CA TYR A 22 -29.61 -15.52 7.16
C TYR A 22 -29.44 -15.44 8.69
N LEU A 23 -28.36 -14.81 9.17
CA LEU A 23 -28.12 -14.58 10.61
C LEU A 23 -29.17 -13.66 11.26
N HIS A 24 -29.76 -12.76 10.49
CA HIS A 24 -30.84 -11.89 10.93
C HIS A 24 -32.23 -12.54 10.88
N GLY A 25 -32.38 -13.72 10.27
CA GLY A 25 -33.67 -14.40 10.11
C GLY A 25 -34.62 -13.73 9.13
N ASN A 26 -34.09 -12.95 8.18
CA ASN A 26 -34.88 -12.12 7.24
C ASN A 26 -34.96 -12.71 5.82
N LEU A 27 -34.69 -14.00 5.65
CA LEU A 27 -34.76 -14.67 4.35
C LEU A 27 -36.12 -15.35 4.12
N PRO A 28 -36.63 -15.36 2.87
CA PRO A 28 -37.70 -16.25 2.47
C PRO A 28 -37.23 -17.73 2.48
N GLU A 29 -38.19 -18.65 2.58
CA GLU A 29 -37.95 -20.08 2.85
C GLU A 29 -37.18 -20.80 1.72
N ASP A 30 -37.36 -20.35 0.49
CA ASP A 30 -36.62 -20.80 -0.69
C ASP A 30 -35.13 -20.44 -0.63
N GLU A 31 -34.81 -19.21 -0.24
CA GLU A 31 -33.42 -18.76 -0.07
C GLU A 31 -32.75 -19.42 1.15
N LEU A 32 -33.51 -19.66 2.23
CA LEU A 32 -33.03 -20.39 3.41
C LEU A 32 -32.52 -21.78 3.05
N HIS A 33 -33.33 -22.56 2.33
CA HIS A 33 -32.95 -23.90 1.90
C HIS A 33 -31.74 -23.91 0.95
N ALA A 34 -31.60 -22.89 0.09
CA ALA A 34 -30.42 -22.76 -0.75
C ALA A 34 -29.14 -22.58 0.08
N ILE A 35 -29.19 -21.78 1.14
CA ILE A 35 -28.07 -21.59 2.08
C ILE A 35 -27.76 -22.86 2.87
N GLU A 36 -28.79 -23.55 3.39
CA GLU A 36 -28.61 -24.82 4.09
C GLU A 36 -27.96 -25.89 3.22
N LYS A 37 -28.34 -25.96 1.94
CA LYS A 37 -27.71 -26.84 0.97
C LYS A 37 -26.23 -26.48 0.77
N GLN A 38 -25.91 -25.19 0.61
CA GLN A 38 -24.52 -24.75 0.46
C GLN A 38 -23.67 -24.99 1.72
N MET A 39 -24.25 -24.87 2.92
CA MET A 39 -23.58 -25.24 4.16
C MET A 39 -23.29 -26.75 4.21
N ALA A 40 -24.23 -27.59 3.76
CA ALA A 40 -24.02 -29.03 3.68
C ALA A 40 -22.96 -29.43 2.65
N ASP A 41 -22.87 -28.69 1.54
CA ASP A 41 -21.94 -28.97 0.44
C ASP A 41 -20.51 -28.41 0.70
N SER A 42 -20.34 -27.47 1.64
CA SER A 42 -19.07 -26.80 1.90
C SER A 42 -18.77 -26.57 3.39
N ASP A 43 -17.85 -27.38 3.94
CA ASP A 43 -17.31 -27.24 5.31
C ASP A 43 -16.86 -25.82 5.63
N PHE A 44 -16.24 -25.11 4.68
CA PHE A 44 -15.78 -23.73 4.86
C PHE A 44 -16.93 -22.74 5.15
N ILE A 45 -18.06 -22.91 4.46
CA ILE A 45 -19.22 -22.03 4.58
C ILE A 45 -19.96 -22.36 5.88
N ASN A 46 -20.12 -23.65 6.19
CA ASN A 46 -20.67 -24.11 7.46
C ASN A 46 -19.89 -23.56 8.66
N ASP A 47 -18.56 -23.74 8.67
CA ASP A 47 -17.69 -23.24 9.74
C ASP A 47 -17.75 -21.71 9.87
N GLY A 48 -17.80 -21.01 8.74
CA GLY A 48 -17.94 -19.56 8.69
C GLY A 48 -19.26 -19.08 9.31
N ILE A 49 -20.39 -19.67 8.92
CA ILE A 49 -21.72 -19.31 9.44
C ILE A 49 -21.86 -19.69 10.92
N GLU A 50 -21.42 -20.89 11.33
CA GLU A 50 -21.44 -21.31 12.73
C GLU A 50 -20.59 -20.37 13.60
N GLY A 51 -19.43 -19.93 13.09
CA GLY A 51 -18.58 -18.94 13.74
C GLY A 51 -19.28 -17.59 13.94
N LEU A 52 -20.05 -17.13 12.95
CA LEU A 52 -20.82 -15.89 13.03
C LEU A 52 -22.07 -16.02 13.93
N GLN A 53 -22.71 -17.20 13.98
CA GLN A 53 -23.83 -17.47 14.89
C GLN A 53 -23.44 -17.42 16.38
N LYS A 54 -22.15 -17.60 16.70
CA LYS A 54 -21.64 -17.47 18.09
C LYS A 54 -21.75 -16.04 18.64
N PHE A 55 -21.98 -15.05 17.78
CA PHE A 55 -22.23 -13.68 18.21
C PHE A 55 -23.66 -13.53 18.73
N LYS A 56 -23.80 -13.02 19.97
CA LYS A 56 -25.11 -12.89 20.65
C LYS A 56 -26.05 -11.87 19.98
N LYS A 57 -25.50 -10.91 19.25
CA LYS A 57 -26.26 -9.85 18.59
C LYS A 57 -25.70 -9.65 17.19
N PRO A 58 -26.53 -9.77 16.14
CA PRO A 58 -26.03 -9.66 14.77
C PRO A 58 -25.54 -8.23 14.46
N GLN A 59 -26.06 -7.20 15.13
CA GLN A 59 -25.53 -5.82 15.04
C GLN A 59 -24.05 -5.69 15.43
N GLN A 60 -23.55 -6.57 16.31
CA GLN A 60 -22.13 -6.56 16.69
C GLN A 60 -21.24 -7.02 15.53
N ILE A 61 -21.77 -7.84 14.61
CA ILE A 61 -21.04 -8.31 13.44
C ILE A 61 -20.80 -7.13 12.50
N ASP A 62 -21.83 -6.32 12.21
CA ASP A 62 -21.71 -5.12 11.35
C ASP A 62 -20.68 -4.11 11.88
N GLU A 63 -20.73 -3.84 13.18
CA GLU A 63 -19.77 -2.96 13.85
C GLU A 63 -18.35 -3.52 13.76
N TYR A 64 -18.19 -4.83 13.96
CA TYR A 64 -16.89 -5.49 13.90
C TYR A 64 -16.31 -5.50 12.48
N VAL A 65 -17.13 -5.77 11.46
CA VAL A 65 -16.74 -5.69 10.05
C VAL A 65 -16.27 -4.27 9.70
N THR A 66 -17.02 -3.26 10.14
CA THR A 66 -16.67 -1.85 9.93
C THR A 66 -15.33 -1.51 10.60
N GLN A 67 -15.14 -1.92 11.84
CA GLN A 67 -13.90 -1.70 12.58
C GLN A 67 -12.71 -2.42 11.93
N LEU A 68 -12.90 -3.68 11.52
CA LEU A 68 -11.88 -4.49 10.88
C LEU A 68 -11.45 -3.87 9.54
N ASN A 69 -12.41 -3.47 8.70
CA ASN A 69 -12.13 -2.78 7.44
C ASN A 69 -11.33 -1.49 7.67
N HIS A 70 -11.75 -0.67 8.63
CA HIS A 70 -11.02 0.54 8.99
C HIS A 70 -9.60 0.25 9.49
N GLN A 71 -9.43 -0.78 10.33
CA GLN A 71 -8.11 -1.19 10.83
C GLN A 71 -7.20 -1.73 9.73
N LEU A 72 -7.72 -2.52 8.79
CA LEU A 72 -6.98 -3.03 7.63
C LEU A 72 -6.51 -1.89 6.74
N GLN A 73 -7.40 -0.96 6.40
CA GLN A 73 -7.05 0.24 5.63
C GLN A 73 -6.01 1.08 6.36
N LYS A 74 -6.14 1.25 7.68
CA LYS A 74 -5.15 1.96 8.51
C LYS A 74 -3.80 1.25 8.46
N GLN A 75 -3.73 -0.06 8.70
CA GLN A 75 -2.47 -0.80 8.72
C GLN A 75 -1.77 -0.83 7.36
N THR A 76 -2.52 -1.02 6.27
CA THR A 76 -1.99 -1.00 4.90
C THR A 76 -1.57 0.41 4.46
N GLY A 77 -2.38 1.42 4.77
CA GLY A 77 -2.09 2.83 4.52
C GLY A 77 -0.86 3.33 5.29
N LEU A 78 -0.67 2.88 6.54
CA LEU A 78 0.52 3.19 7.33
C LEU A 78 1.81 2.63 6.70
N LYS A 79 1.78 1.43 6.12
CA LYS A 79 2.93 0.87 5.38
C LYS A 79 3.22 1.70 4.12
N LYS A 80 2.19 2.18 3.41
CA LYS A 80 2.32 3.08 2.25
C LYS A 80 2.95 4.42 2.65
N ARG A 81 2.40 5.08 3.67
CA ARG A 81 2.92 6.35 4.22
C ARG A 81 4.36 6.23 4.74
N ARG A 82 4.71 5.10 5.38
CA ARG A 82 6.10 4.82 5.82
C ARG A 82 7.06 4.68 4.63
N LYS A 83 6.64 4.06 3.53
CA LYS A 83 7.44 3.97 2.29
C LYS A 83 7.61 5.34 1.63
N GLU A 84 6.55 6.15 1.57
CA GLU A 84 6.60 7.51 1.02
C GLU A 84 7.50 8.45 1.84
N LYS A 85 7.39 8.44 3.17
CA LYS A 85 8.28 9.24 4.04
C LYS A 85 9.78 8.91 3.86
N ARG A 86 10.13 7.68 3.47
CA ARG A 86 11.52 7.30 3.15
C ARG A 86 11.96 7.77 1.77
N ARG A 87 11.04 7.90 0.81
CA ARG A 87 11.34 8.46 -0.52
C ARG A 87 11.71 9.94 -0.42
N LEU A 88 10.95 10.72 0.35
CA LEU A 88 11.20 12.16 0.52
C LEU A 88 12.56 12.50 1.17
N LYS A 89 13.12 11.60 1.98
CA LYS A 89 14.46 11.81 2.59
C LYS A 89 15.64 11.56 1.65
N LYS A 90 15.43 10.92 0.49
CA LYS A 90 16.52 10.62 -0.46
C LYS A 90 16.92 11.84 -1.29
N ASP A 91 16.02 12.79 -1.48
CA ASP A 91 16.21 13.90 -2.42
C ASP A 91 17.19 14.97 -1.88
N GLU A 92 17.24 15.18 -0.56
CA GLU A 92 18.12 16.19 0.05
C GLU A 92 19.62 15.83 -0.11
N TRP A 93 19.99 14.56 0.09
CA TRP A 93 21.38 14.12 -0.04
C TRP A 93 21.89 14.21 -1.49
N ILE A 94 21.04 13.86 -2.46
CA ILE A 94 21.36 13.95 -3.88
C ILE A 94 21.60 15.42 -4.28
N THR A 95 20.77 16.33 -3.79
CA THR A 95 20.91 17.78 -4.05
C THR A 95 22.23 18.31 -3.51
N ILE A 96 22.61 17.94 -2.27
CA ILE A 96 23.90 18.34 -1.67
C ILE A 96 25.07 17.81 -2.47
N THR A 97 25.04 16.54 -2.90
CA THR A 97 26.12 15.95 -3.71
C THR A 97 26.31 16.71 -5.03
N ILE A 98 25.23 17.08 -5.72
CA ILE A 98 25.31 17.85 -6.97
C ILE A 98 25.97 19.21 -6.75
N ILE A 99 25.60 19.93 -5.68
CA ILE A 99 26.19 21.24 -5.35
C ILE A 99 27.68 21.10 -5.06
N VAL A 100 28.08 20.10 -4.29
CA VAL A 100 29.49 19.85 -3.94
C VAL A 100 30.31 19.53 -5.19
N VAL A 101 29.81 18.67 -6.09
CA VAL A 101 30.48 18.34 -7.35
C VAL A 101 30.65 19.58 -8.23
N LEU A 102 29.61 20.43 -8.33
CA LEU A 102 29.69 21.69 -9.07
C LEU A 102 30.74 22.64 -8.48
N LEU A 103 30.80 22.78 -7.15
CA LEU A 103 31.82 23.60 -6.48
C LEU A 103 33.23 23.08 -6.74
N ILE A 104 33.46 21.77 -6.66
CA ILE A 104 34.76 21.16 -6.97
C ILE A 104 35.13 21.41 -8.44
N SER A 105 34.18 21.28 -9.37
CA SER A 105 34.41 21.57 -10.78
C SER A 105 34.76 23.04 -11.02
N MET A 106 34.11 23.96 -10.32
CA MET A 106 34.39 25.40 -10.40
C MET A 106 35.79 25.73 -9.86
N LEU A 107 36.16 25.16 -8.71
CA LEU A 107 37.48 25.34 -8.12
C LEU A 107 38.58 24.75 -9.01
N GLY A 108 38.37 23.55 -9.56
CA GLY A 108 39.29 22.94 -10.52
C GLY A 108 39.50 23.82 -11.75
N TYR A 109 38.41 24.35 -12.33
CA TYR A 109 38.50 25.30 -13.43
C TYR A 109 39.23 26.58 -13.04
N PHE A 110 38.98 27.12 -11.84
CA PHE A 110 39.64 28.34 -11.36
C PHE A 110 41.16 28.16 -11.22
N VAL A 111 41.60 27.02 -10.66
CA VAL A 111 43.03 26.69 -10.53
C VAL A 111 43.70 26.56 -11.90
N ILE A 112 43.07 25.83 -12.82
CA ILE A 112 43.58 25.67 -14.19
C ILE A 112 43.60 27.01 -14.93
N SER A 113 42.56 27.85 -14.76
CA SER A 113 42.49 29.18 -15.35
C SER A 113 43.58 30.10 -14.79
N LYS A 114 43.85 30.07 -13.47
CA LYS A 114 44.96 30.82 -12.86
C LYS A 114 46.32 30.36 -13.37
N LEU A 115 46.54 29.05 -13.52
CA LEU A 115 47.77 28.49 -14.08
C LEU A 115 47.94 28.81 -15.58
N ARG A 116 46.87 28.74 -16.37
CA ARG A 116 46.85 29.05 -17.80
C ARG A 116 47.01 30.55 -18.07
N ASN A 117 46.36 31.40 -17.27
CA ASN A 117 46.46 32.86 -17.38
C ASN A 117 47.78 33.40 -16.80
N GLY A 118 48.51 32.61 -16.00
CA GLY A 118 49.87 32.94 -15.55
C GLY A 118 50.94 32.81 -16.63
N HIS A 119 50.65 32.15 -17.77
CA HIS A 119 51.59 31.93 -18.88
C HIS A 119 51.35 32.88 -20.08
N LEU A 120 50.44 33.86 -19.97
CA LEU A 120 50.12 34.82 -21.04
C LEU A 120 50.16 36.27 -20.56
N VAL A 121 51.28 36.67 -19.92
CA VAL A 121 51.63 38.08 -19.76
C VAL A 121 52.80 38.38 -20.71
N PRO A 122 52.56 38.87 -21.94
CA PRO A 122 53.61 39.49 -22.73
C PRO A 122 53.83 40.93 -22.25
N VAL A 123 55.11 41.24 -22.10
CA VAL A 123 55.69 42.54 -21.79
C VAL A 123 55.36 43.52 -22.92
N GLU A 124 54.57 44.55 -22.64
CA GLU A 124 54.63 45.81 -23.39
C GLU A 124 53.96 46.95 -22.61
N GLN A 125 54.70 47.51 -21.65
CA GLN A 125 54.63 48.94 -21.38
C GLN A 125 56.06 49.47 -21.37
N THR A 126 56.51 49.97 -22.52
CA THR A 126 57.64 50.89 -22.63
C THR A 126 57.12 52.21 -23.17
N ARG A 127 57.11 53.21 -22.29
CA ARG A 127 57.41 54.59 -22.66
C ARG A 127 58.44 55.11 -21.69
#